data_AF-A0A8J2R1F3-F1
#
_entry.id   AF-A0A8J2R1F3-F1
#
_cell.length_a   1.000
_cell.length_b   1.000
_cell.length_c   1.000
_cell.angle_alpha   90.00
_cell.angle_beta   90.00
_cell.angle_gamma   90.00
#
_symmetry.space_group_name_H-M   'P 1'
#
loop_
_entity.id
_entity.type
_entity.pdbx_description
1 polymer ?
#
loop_
_entity_poly.entity_id
_entity_poly.type
_entity_poly.pdbx_seq_one_letter_code
_entity_poly.pdbx_strand_id
1 'polypeptide(L)'
;MEPSVERAGSPQNLTSLRMVDYFIYAKDCSDSINGAEYYYSNNLKTLEQFKYDVERIKEQLFGQEPERQFKILYLQWSDICWEVNEDKVVLKNTSDNSGLSNEYISEKRDPGCIVRHLRKNYIINENDRIKLLHIITNGNISRERIDECLELNKDMDYETVVLHAYGEDSEKVDLSVAAPFFKSRCIVYYNNELCYTTDISKDFDYNKMNSDNFEVEMKQLISYIKLKFINKFKRDADVWREIEKLDNLRNRMVRELSDNTPKFPYFDRMEERERRILMRTFDMDKFESYIAMAYVMKTDVEKYVADMVDYINS
;
A
#
# COMPACT_ATOMS: atom_id res chain seq x y z
N MET A 1 -72.91 -12.99 -21.44
CA MET A 1 -72.52 -11.58 -21.23
C MET A 1 -72.79 -11.32 -19.77
N GLU A 2 -71.83 -11.30 -18.84
CA GLU A 2 -70.40 -10.95 -18.87
C GLU A 2 -69.55 -12.07 -18.23
N PRO A 3 -68.22 -12.06 -18.41
CA PRO A 3 -67.32 -12.49 -17.36
C PRO A 3 -66.41 -11.34 -16.91
N SER A 4 -66.34 -11.24 -15.60
CA SER A 4 -65.47 -10.39 -14.79
C SER A 4 -63.99 -10.51 -15.16
N VAL A 5 -63.36 -9.37 -15.43
CA VAL A 5 -61.93 -9.23 -15.70
C VAL A 5 -61.17 -9.27 -14.37
N GLU A 6 -60.40 -10.35 -14.18
CA GLU A 6 -59.32 -10.39 -13.19
C GLU A 6 -58.27 -9.33 -13.56
N ARG A 7 -58.04 -8.37 -12.66
CA ARG A 7 -56.88 -7.48 -12.73
C ARG A 7 -55.64 -8.30 -12.37
N ALA A 8 -54.87 -8.69 -13.38
CA ALA A 8 -53.50 -9.11 -13.20
C ALA A 8 -52.70 -7.93 -12.60
N GLY A 9 -52.26 -8.10 -11.35
CA GLY A 9 -51.28 -7.24 -10.73
C GLY A 9 -49.99 -7.26 -11.54
N SER A 10 -49.50 -6.07 -11.87
CA SER A 10 -48.18 -5.88 -12.48
C SER A 10 -47.10 -6.46 -11.54
N PRO A 11 -46.12 -7.22 -12.05
CA PRO A 11 -44.98 -7.60 -11.24
C PRO A 11 -44.14 -6.35 -11.00
N GLN A 12 -44.15 -5.86 -9.75
CA GLN A 12 -43.13 -4.95 -9.26
C GLN A 12 -41.81 -5.71 -9.27
N ASN A 13 -41.04 -5.59 -10.35
CA ASN A 13 -39.61 -5.86 -10.35
C ASN A 13 -38.91 -4.75 -9.56
N LEU A 14 -39.08 -4.78 -8.24
CA LEU A 14 -38.11 -4.24 -7.30
C LEU A 14 -37.04 -5.31 -7.14
N THR A 15 -36.12 -5.42 -8.12
CA THR A 15 -34.79 -5.91 -7.81
C THR A 15 -34.26 -5.00 -6.72
N SER A 16 -34.21 -5.48 -5.47
CA SER A 16 -33.42 -4.79 -4.47
C SER A 16 -32.04 -4.58 -5.08
N LEU A 17 -31.58 -3.35 -5.14
CA LEU A 17 -30.22 -3.01 -5.56
C LEU A 17 -29.30 -3.69 -4.56
N ARG A 18 -28.90 -4.94 -4.87
CA ARG A 18 -28.01 -5.72 -4.03
C ARG A 18 -26.67 -5.03 -4.08
N MET A 19 -26.24 -4.53 -2.93
CA MET A 19 -24.93 -3.90 -2.78
C MET A 19 -23.86 -4.95 -3.01
N VAL A 20 -22.87 -4.63 -3.85
CA VAL A 20 -21.83 -5.58 -4.23
C VAL A 20 -20.47 -5.17 -3.64
N ASP A 21 -19.77 -6.14 -3.09
CA ASP A 21 -18.38 -6.07 -2.68
C ASP A 21 -17.51 -6.74 -3.74
N TYR A 22 -16.66 -5.94 -4.37
CA TYR A 22 -15.77 -6.36 -5.44
C TYR A 22 -14.38 -6.70 -4.91
N PHE A 23 -13.87 -7.85 -5.35
CA PHE A 23 -12.49 -8.28 -5.18
C PHE A 23 -11.86 -8.44 -6.55
N ILE A 24 -10.80 -7.69 -6.82
CA ILE A 24 -10.31 -7.50 -8.18
C ILE A 24 -8.85 -7.94 -8.26
N TYR A 25 -8.55 -8.81 -9.22
CA TYR A 25 -7.20 -9.19 -9.60
C TYR A 25 -6.89 -8.61 -10.99
N ALA A 26 -6.13 -7.53 -11.06
CA ALA A 26 -5.81 -6.82 -12.30
C ALA A 26 -4.36 -7.06 -12.73
N LYS A 27 -4.18 -7.89 -13.75
CA LYS A 27 -2.86 -8.29 -14.26
C LYS A 27 -2.48 -7.53 -15.53
N ASP A 28 -1.31 -6.90 -15.52
CA ASP A 28 -0.70 -6.28 -16.70
C ASP A 28 -0.47 -7.35 -17.77
N CYS A 29 -0.88 -7.04 -18.99
CA CYS A 29 -0.73 -7.87 -20.17
C CYS A 29 -0.11 -7.14 -21.36
N SER A 30 0.55 -6.00 -21.13
CA SER A 30 1.21 -5.17 -22.14
C SER A 30 2.45 -5.83 -22.76
N ASP A 31 2.96 -5.26 -23.85
CA ASP A 31 4.19 -5.76 -24.51
C ASP A 31 5.42 -5.73 -23.59
N SER A 32 5.38 -4.92 -22.54
CA SER A 32 6.51 -4.75 -21.63
C SER A 32 6.81 -5.99 -20.78
N ILE A 33 5.87 -6.93 -20.71
CA ILE A 33 6.07 -8.23 -20.07
C ILE A 33 6.41 -9.33 -21.09
N ASN A 34 6.57 -9.03 -22.38
CA ASN A 34 7.00 -10.02 -23.37
C ASN A 34 8.43 -10.49 -23.06
N GLY A 35 8.61 -11.82 -22.94
CA GLY A 35 9.90 -12.40 -22.57
C GLY A 35 10.32 -12.16 -21.11
N ALA A 36 9.47 -11.55 -20.27
CA ALA A 36 9.75 -11.31 -18.86
C ALA A 36 9.52 -12.60 -18.03
N GLU A 37 10.40 -13.59 -18.18
CA GLU A 37 10.30 -14.89 -17.47
C GLU A 37 10.16 -14.71 -15.95
N TYR A 38 10.85 -13.72 -15.39
CA TYR A 38 10.76 -13.38 -13.97
C TYR A 38 9.35 -12.93 -13.55
N TYR A 39 8.65 -12.17 -14.39
CA TYR A 39 7.26 -11.76 -14.15
C TYR A 39 6.31 -12.98 -14.19
N TYR A 40 6.44 -13.84 -15.20
CA TYR A 40 5.55 -15.00 -15.37
C TYR A 40 5.76 -16.07 -14.29
N SER A 41 7.00 -16.36 -13.92
CA SER A 41 7.33 -17.35 -12.89
C SER A 41 6.79 -17.00 -11.51
N ASN A 42 6.54 -15.71 -11.24
CA ASN A 42 6.00 -15.24 -9.95
C ASN A 42 4.49 -14.96 -9.96
N ASN A 43 3.86 -14.82 -11.13
CA ASN A 43 2.43 -14.50 -11.24
C ASN A 43 1.48 -15.57 -10.65
N LEU A 44 1.88 -16.83 -10.55
CA LEU A 44 1.04 -17.83 -9.85
C LEU A 44 0.92 -17.54 -8.35
N LYS A 45 2.02 -17.08 -7.73
CA LYS A 45 2.05 -16.75 -6.30
C LYS A 45 1.14 -15.58 -5.97
N THR A 46 1.04 -14.58 -6.85
CA THR A 46 0.13 -13.43 -6.65
C THR A 46 -1.32 -13.82 -6.73
N LEU A 47 -1.67 -14.75 -7.63
CA LEU A 47 -3.03 -15.27 -7.72
C LEU A 47 -3.41 -16.08 -6.47
N GLU A 48 -2.49 -16.91 -5.96
CA GLU A 48 -2.68 -17.65 -4.70
C GLU A 48 -2.85 -16.68 -3.52
N GLN A 49 -2.00 -15.67 -3.43
CA GLN A 49 -2.07 -14.63 -2.41
C GLN A 49 -3.41 -13.87 -2.46
N PHE A 50 -3.84 -13.46 -3.66
CA PHE A 50 -5.14 -12.81 -3.85
C PHE A 50 -6.30 -13.67 -3.35
N LYS A 51 -6.34 -14.95 -3.71
CA LYS A 51 -7.39 -15.87 -3.24
C LYS A 51 -7.38 -16.01 -1.71
N TYR A 52 -6.21 -16.13 -1.11
CA TYR A 52 -6.07 -16.17 0.34
C TYR A 52 -6.60 -14.89 1.01
N ASP A 53 -6.24 -13.73 0.47
CA ASP A 53 -6.70 -12.43 0.99
C ASP A 53 -8.21 -12.25 0.84
N VAL A 54 -8.81 -12.71 -0.27
CA VAL A 54 -10.26 -12.71 -0.48
C VAL A 54 -10.99 -13.52 0.57
N GLU A 55 -10.58 -14.77 0.80
CA GLU A 55 -11.25 -15.63 1.78
C GLU A 55 -11.09 -15.09 3.21
N ARG A 56 -9.90 -14.60 3.57
CA ARG A 56 -9.67 -13.95 4.87
C ARG A 56 -10.60 -12.74 5.08
N ILE A 57 -10.81 -11.91 4.06
CA ILE A 57 -11.70 -10.74 4.17
C ILE A 57 -13.16 -11.19 4.26
N LYS A 58 -13.59 -12.18 3.46
CA LYS A 58 -14.96 -12.71 3.54
C LYS A 58 -15.27 -13.29 4.93
N GLU A 59 -14.32 -14.01 5.52
CA GLU A 59 -14.45 -14.55 6.89
C GLU A 59 -14.66 -13.44 7.92
N GLN A 60 -13.97 -12.31 7.79
CA GLN A 60 -14.14 -11.15 8.67
C GLN A 60 -15.49 -10.45 8.49
N LEU A 61 -16.05 -10.48 7.29
CA LEU A 61 -17.34 -9.88 6.95
C LEU A 61 -18.54 -10.80 7.29
N PHE A 62 -18.31 -12.11 7.39
CA PHE A 62 -19.35 -13.10 7.72
C PHE A 62 -19.93 -12.81 9.11
N GLY A 63 -21.11 -12.19 9.14
CA GLY A 63 -21.83 -11.79 10.36
C GLY A 63 -21.96 -10.28 10.59
N GLN A 64 -21.25 -9.44 9.84
CA GLN A 64 -21.37 -7.97 9.93
C GLN A 64 -22.28 -7.39 8.84
N GLU A 65 -22.20 -7.92 7.61
CA GLU A 65 -22.92 -7.36 6.45
C GLU A 65 -23.59 -8.47 5.60
N PRO A 66 -24.57 -9.23 6.15
CA PRO A 66 -25.14 -10.43 5.50
C PRO A 66 -25.93 -10.18 4.21
N GLU A 67 -26.25 -8.92 3.90
CA GLU A 67 -27.02 -8.54 2.72
C GLU A 67 -26.15 -8.25 1.48
N ARG A 68 -24.82 -8.19 1.63
CA ARG A 68 -23.91 -7.83 0.54
C ARG A 68 -23.54 -9.05 -0.30
N GLN A 69 -23.46 -8.86 -1.61
CA GLN A 69 -22.98 -9.89 -2.53
C GLN A 69 -21.48 -9.75 -2.75
N PHE A 70 -20.77 -10.86 -2.82
CA PHE A 70 -19.35 -10.87 -3.16
C PHE A 70 -19.16 -11.18 -4.64
N LYS A 71 -18.39 -10.36 -5.35
CA LYS A 71 -18.00 -10.61 -6.75
C LYS A 71 -16.50 -10.56 -6.91
N ILE A 72 -15.93 -11.62 -7.47
CA ILE A 72 -14.51 -11.69 -7.84
C ILE A 72 -14.39 -11.35 -9.32
N LEU A 73 -13.47 -10.44 -9.66
CA LEU A 73 -13.16 -10.04 -11.04
C LEU A 73 -11.69 -10.35 -11.33
N TYR A 74 -11.44 -11.03 -12.45
CA TYR A 74 -10.09 -11.21 -12.98
C TYR A 74 -9.96 -10.35 -14.23
N LEU A 75 -9.09 -9.35 -14.18
CA LEU A 75 -8.91 -8.36 -15.24
C LEU A 75 -7.53 -8.50 -15.87
N GLN A 76 -7.48 -8.38 -17.19
CA GLN A 76 -6.25 -8.10 -17.93
C GLN A 76 -6.26 -6.64 -18.35
N TRP A 77 -5.13 -5.97 -18.26
CA TRP A 77 -5.02 -4.56 -18.61
C TRP A 77 -3.71 -4.22 -19.34
N SER A 78 -3.83 -3.31 -20.31
CA SER A 78 -2.74 -2.67 -21.05
C SER A 78 -3.14 -1.22 -21.34
N ASP A 79 -3.56 -0.92 -22.57
CA ASP A 79 -4.25 0.30 -22.99
C ASP A 79 -5.78 0.17 -22.90
N ILE A 80 -6.28 -1.06 -22.97
CA ILE A 80 -7.65 -1.43 -22.67
C ILE A 80 -7.69 -2.44 -21.53
N CYS A 81 -8.85 -2.55 -20.86
CA CYS A 81 -9.07 -3.50 -19.77
C CYS A 81 -10.28 -4.36 -20.07
N TRP A 82 -10.15 -5.67 -19.84
CA TRP A 82 -11.21 -6.65 -20.05
C TRP A 82 -11.18 -7.76 -19.00
N GLU A 83 -12.33 -8.37 -18.77
CA GLU A 83 -12.47 -9.50 -17.86
C GLU A 83 -12.05 -10.81 -18.53
N VAL A 84 -11.39 -11.66 -17.77
CA VAL A 84 -11.03 -13.03 -18.15
C VAL A 84 -11.53 -14.00 -17.09
N ASN A 85 -11.67 -15.27 -17.47
CA ASN A 85 -11.89 -16.32 -16.48
C ASN A 85 -10.58 -16.64 -15.76
N GLU A 86 -10.68 -17.17 -14.54
CA GLU A 86 -9.55 -17.58 -13.72
C GLU A 86 -8.58 -18.51 -14.47
N ASP A 87 -9.08 -19.51 -15.20
CA ASP A 87 -8.27 -20.45 -15.97
C ASP A 87 -7.37 -19.74 -16.99
N LYS A 88 -7.85 -18.64 -17.60
CA LYS A 88 -7.06 -17.84 -18.55
C LYS A 88 -5.97 -17.02 -17.86
N VAL A 89 -6.11 -16.70 -16.57
CA VAL A 89 -5.03 -16.09 -15.77
C VAL A 89 -3.88 -17.08 -15.58
N VAL A 90 -4.19 -18.37 -15.45
CA VAL A 90 -3.23 -19.47 -15.26
C VAL A 90 -2.56 -19.88 -16.59
N LEU A 91 -3.33 -20.02 -17.67
CA LEU A 91 -2.86 -20.50 -18.99
C LEU A 91 -1.78 -19.63 -19.64
N LYS A 92 -1.76 -18.31 -19.39
CA LYS A 92 -0.72 -17.41 -19.92
C LYS A 92 0.66 -17.59 -19.25
N ASN A 93 0.78 -18.52 -18.29
CA ASN A 93 2.05 -18.85 -17.61
C ASN A 93 2.74 -20.11 -18.19
N THR A 94 2.07 -20.87 -19.06
CA THR A 94 2.69 -21.97 -19.80
C THR A 94 3.18 -21.45 -21.14
N SER A 95 4.43 -21.76 -21.47
CA SER A 95 5.28 -21.27 -22.57
C SER A 95 4.75 -21.33 -24.02
N ASP A 96 3.46 -21.57 -24.23
CA ASP A 96 2.81 -21.47 -25.55
C ASP A 96 2.23 -20.07 -25.74
N ASN A 97 3.11 -19.12 -26.09
CA ASN A 97 2.75 -17.79 -26.59
C ASN A 97 2.04 -17.81 -27.97
N SER A 98 1.57 -18.97 -28.45
CA SER A 98 0.94 -19.16 -29.75
C SER A 98 -0.59 -19.00 -29.72
N GLY A 99 -1.21 -18.94 -28.53
CA GLY A 99 -2.67 -19.02 -28.35
C GLY A 99 -3.42 -17.69 -28.27
N LEU A 100 -2.72 -16.55 -28.22
CA LEU A 100 -3.33 -15.23 -28.42
C LEU A 100 -2.82 -14.71 -29.76
N SER A 101 -3.74 -14.46 -30.69
CA SER A 101 -3.49 -13.52 -31.77
C SER A 101 -2.88 -12.25 -31.16
N ASN A 102 -1.89 -11.66 -31.83
CA ASN A 102 -1.30 -10.35 -31.55
C ASN A 102 -2.32 -9.18 -31.47
N GLU A 103 -3.61 -9.44 -31.32
CA GLU A 103 -4.70 -8.47 -31.47
C GLU A 103 -4.93 -7.58 -30.25
N TYR A 104 -4.37 -7.90 -29.07
CA TYR A 104 -4.63 -7.15 -27.84
C TYR A 104 -3.38 -6.84 -27.00
N ILE A 105 -2.19 -7.14 -27.51
CA ILE A 105 -0.96 -6.68 -26.87
C ILE A 105 -0.65 -5.29 -27.42
N SER A 106 -0.54 -4.32 -26.52
CA SER A 106 -0.32 -2.92 -26.86
C SER A 106 0.96 -2.43 -26.19
N GLU A 107 1.73 -1.64 -26.93
CA GLU A 107 2.88 -0.89 -26.42
C GLU A 107 2.42 0.21 -25.44
N LYS A 108 1.16 0.67 -25.58
CA LYS A 108 0.57 1.67 -24.70
C LYS A 108 0.10 1.01 -23.40
N ARG A 109 0.43 1.66 -22.29
CA ARG A 109 0.10 1.25 -20.93
C ARG A 109 -0.66 2.39 -20.26
N ASP A 110 -1.93 2.15 -19.99
CA ASP A 110 -2.84 3.13 -19.39
C ASP A 110 -3.54 2.49 -18.19
N PRO A 111 -3.05 2.67 -16.96
CA PRO A 111 -3.71 2.12 -15.78
C PRO A 111 -5.14 2.67 -15.61
N GLY A 112 -5.45 3.83 -16.22
CA GLY A 112 -6.79 4.39 -16.25
C GLY A 112 -7.82 3.50 -16.96
N CYS A 113 -7.39 2.57 -17.81
CA CYS A 113 -8.31 1.61 -18.44
C CYS A 113 -9.03 0.72 -17.41
N ILE A 114 -8.39 0.39 -16.28
CA ILE A 114 -9.01 -0.33 -15.16
C ILE A 114 -10.18 0.50 -14.62
N VAL A 115 -9.95 1.78 -14.34
CA VAL A 115 -10.96 2.69 -13.79
C VAL A 115 -12.14 2.84 -14.73
N ARG A 116 -11.88 3.07 -16.03
CA ARG A 116 -12.94 3.18 -17.06
C ARG A 116 -13.75 1.88 -17.15
N HIS A 117 -13.09 0.73 -17.09
CA HIS A 117 -13.76 -0.57 -17.15
C HIS A 117 -14.67 -0.79 -15.93
N LEU A 118 -14.19 -0.49 -14.72
CA LEU A 118 -14.95 -0.67 -13.50
C LEU A 118 -16.18 0.25 -13.44
N ARG A 119 -16.02 1.54 -13.77
CA ARG A 119 -17.14 2.49 -13.81
C ARG A 119 -18.19 2.12 -14.86
N LYS A 120 -17.75 1.63 -16.02
CA LYS A 120 -18.66 1.29 -17.11
C LYS A 120 -19.51 0.05 -16.80
N ASN A 121 -18.95 -0.94 -16.12
CA ASN A 121 -19.54 -2.29 -16.04
C ASN A 121 -19.98 -2.71 -14.63
N TYR A 122 -19.43 -2.11 -13.56
CA TYR A 122 -19.54 -2.67 -12.21
C TYR A 122 -19.94 -1.66 -11.14
N ILE A 123 -19.25 -0.52 -11.03
CA ILE A 123 -19.52 0.47 -9.99
C ILE A 123 -20.68 1.35 -10.46
N ILE A 124 -21.89 0.82 -10.32
CA ILE A 124 -23.13 1.43 -10.83
C ILE A 124 -23.93 2.05 -9.68
N ASN A 125 -23.88 1.45 -8.48
CA ASN A 125 -24.58 1.94 -7.30
C ASN A 125 -23.63 2.68 -6.36
N GLU A 126 -24.14 3.70 -5.67
CA GLU A 126 -23.40 4.47 -4.66
C GLU A 126 -22.87 3.61 -3.50
N ASN A 127 -23.48 2.45 -3.26
CA ASN A 127 -23.13 1.53 -2.18
C ASN A 127 -22.23 0.36 -2.63
N ASP A 128 -21.87 0.29 -3.91
CA ASP A 128 -20.92 -0.70 -4.41
C ASP A 128 -19.52 -0.37 -3.89
N ARG A 129 -18.79 -1.37 -3.40
CA ARG A 129 -17.48 -1.17 -2.75
C ARG A 129 -16.42 -2.03 -3.39
N ILE A 130 -15.24 -1.46 -3.59
CA ILE A 130 -14.05 -2.24 -3.95
C ILE A 130 -13.30 -2.57 -2.65
N LYS A 131 -13.53 -3.79 -2.16
CA LYS A 131 -12.91 -4.29 -0.92
C LYS A 131 -11.42 -4.52 -1.10
N LEU A 132 -11.03 -5.06 -2.25
CA LEU A 132 -9.67 -5.45 -2.54
C LEU A 132 -9.35 -5.28 -4.03
N LEU A 133 -8.24 -4.62 -4.33
CA LEU A 133 -7.67 -4.51 -5.67
C LEU A 133 -6.21 -4.93 -5.67
N HIS A 134 -5.88 -6.06 -6.30
CA HIS A 134 -4.50 -6.43 -6.62
C HIS A 134 -4.16 -5.88 -8.01
N ILE A 135 -3.05 -5.15 -8.11
CA ILE A 135 -2.48 -4.66 -9.37
C ILE A 135 -1.13 -5.35 -9.55
N ILE A 136 -0.97 -6.08 -10.65
CA ILE A 136 0.25 -6.84 -10.96
C ILE A 136 0.88 -6.21 -12.21
N THR A 137 2.11 -5.74 -12.12
CA THR A 137 2.82 -5.07 -13.23
C THR A 137 4.34 -5.14 -13.05
N ASN A 138 5.08 -4.80 -14.10
CA ASN A 138 6.52 -4.54 -14.03
C ASN A 138 6.85 -3.06 -13.73
N GLY A 139 5.84 -2.21 -13.53
CA GLY A 139 5.99 -0.80 -13.16
C GLY A 139 6.43 0.12 -14.28
N ASN A 140 6.60 -0.36 -15.52
CA ASN A 140 7.05 0.49 -16.60
C ASN A 140 5.85 1.26 -17.20
N ILE A 141 5.48 2.40 -16.62
CA ILE A 141 4.39 3.28 -17.11
C ILE A 141 4.90 4.72 -17.19
N SER A 142 4.48 5.47 -18.21
CA SER A 142 4.87 6.87 -18.31
C SER A 142 4.17 7.72 -17.26
N ARG A 143 4.87 8.74 -16.74
CA ARG A 143 4.33 9.64 -15.72
C ARG A 143 3.03 10.32 -16.13
N GLU A 144 2.92 10.73 -17.40
CA GLU A 144 1.70 11.33 -17.96
C GLU A 144 0.47 10.43 -17.78
N ARG A 145 0.62 9.11 -18.00
CA ARG A 145 -0.48 8.14 -17.83
C ARG A 145 -0.86 7.92 -16.37
N ILE A 146 0.12 8.02 -15.48
CA ILE A 146 -0.11 7.96 -14.04
C ILE A 146 -0.91 9.19 -13.59
N ASP A 147 -0.53 10.38 -14.04
CA ASP A 147 -1.22 11.63 -13.70
C ASP A 147 -2.64 11.67 -14.31
N GLU A 148 -2.83 11.23 -15.56
CA GLU A 148 -4.16 11.05 -16.17
C GLU A 148 -5.04 10.09 -15.36
N CYS A 149 -4.47 8.97 -14.91
CA CYS A 149 -5.17 8.00 -14.09
C CYS A 149 -5.54 8.58 -12.73
N LEU A 150 -4.65 9.34 -12.09
CA LEU A 150 -4.91 9.99 -10.81
C LEU A 150 -6.15 10.89 -10.87
N GLU A 151 -6.24 11.71 -11.92
CA GLU A 151 -7.40 12.58 -12.17
C GLU A 151 -8.67 11.77 -12.45
N LEU A 152 -8.58 10.76 -13.32
CA LEU A 152 -9.71 9.89 -13.62
C LEU A 152 -10.22 9.16 -12.38
N ASN A 153 -9.33 8.79 -11.47
CA ASN A 153 -9.63 7.93 -10.33
C ASN A 153 -10.10 8.66 -9.07
N LYS A 154 -10.26 9.99 -9.11
CA LYS A 154 -10.58 10.82 -7.93
C LYS A 154 -11.79 10.37 -7.13
N ASP A 155 -12.86 9.94 -7.81
CA ASP A 155 -14.14 9.57 -7.16
C ASP A 155 -14.32 8.06 -6.97
N MET A 156 -13.25 7.27 -7.10
CA MET A 156 -13.30 5.82 -6.87
C MET A 156 -12.73 5.49 -5.49
N ASP A 157 -13.46 4.73 -4.68
CA ASP A 157 -12.97 4.33 -3.36
C ASP A 157 -12.49 2.87 -3.35
N TYR A 158 -11.39 2.65 -2.62
CA TYR A 158 -10.77 1.34 -2.43
C TYR A 158 -10.52 1.14 -0.94
N GLU A 159 -10.98 0.04 -0.37
CA GLU A 159 -10.66 -0.28 1.03
C GLU A 159 -9.21 -0.78 1.15
N THR A 160 -8.79 -1.68 0.26
CA THR A 160 -7.41 -2.19 0.20
C THR A 160 -6.90 -2.27 -1.24
N VAL A 161 -5.70 -1.76 -1.47
CA VAL A 161 -4.95 -1.90 -2.73
C VAL A 161 -3.62 -2.59 -2.46
N VAL A 162 -3.34 -3.63 -3.25
CA VAL A 162 -2.10 -4.40 -3.21
C VAL A 162 -1.39 -4.26 -4.55
N LEU A 163 -0.22 -3.64 -4.56
CA LEU A 163 0.66 -3.61 -5.73
C LEU A 163 1.65 -4.77 -5.64
N HIS A 164 1.68 -5.59 -6.68
CA HIS A 164 2.77 -6.52 -6.96
C HIS A 164 3.58 -6.00 -8.15
N ALA A 165 4.78 -5.55 -7.84
CA ALA A 165 5.75 -5.02 -8.78
C ALA A 165 6.86 -6.07 -9.02
N TYR A 166 7.20 -6.32 -10.28
CA TYR A 166 8.24 -7.29 -10.66
C TYR A 166 9.28 -6.68 -11.60
N GLY A 167 10.55 -6.87 -11.27
CA GLY A 167 11.66 -6.52 -12.14
C GLY A 167 12.92 -7.28 -11.75
N GLU A 168 13.80 -7.53 -12.72
CA GLU A 168 15.14 -8.04 -12.41
C GLU A 168 16.00 -6.96 -11.76
N ASP A 169 15.76 -5.71 -12.15
CA ASP A 169 16.47 -4.52 -11.68
C ASP A 169 15.53 -3.67 -10.81
N SER A 170 15.80 -3.62 -9.51
CA SER A 170 14.97 -2.90 -8.53
C SER A 170 14.92 -1.40 -8.76
N GLU A 171 15.93 -0.83 -9.42
CA GLU A 171 15.96 0.61 -9.70
C GLU A 171 15.07 1.01 -10.88
N LYS A 172 14.62 0.04 -11.69
CA LYS A 172 13.81 0.29 -12.89
C LYS A 172 12.31 0.12 -12.69
N VAL A 173 11.89 -0.39 -11.53
CA VAL A 173 10.47 -0.61 -11.27
C VAL A 173 9.88 0.62 -10.58
N ASP A 174 9.10 1.37 -11.35
CA ASP A 174 8.39 2.53 -10.83
C ASP A 174 7.16 2.10 -10.04
N LEU A 175 7.28 2.14 -8.71
CA LEU A 175 6.19 1.84 -7.77
C LEU A 175 5.06 2.89 -7.81
N SER A 176 5.31 4.07 -8.41
CA SER A 176 4.32 5.14 -8.54
C SER A 176 3.15 4.76 -9.46
N VAL A 177 3.28 3.66 -10.21
CA VAL A 177 2.23 3.09 -11.06
C VAL A 177 0.90 2.84 -10.35
N ALA A 178 0.92 2.44 -9.08
CA ALA A 178 -0.29 2.15 -8.31
C ALA A 178 -0.80 3.33 -7.49
N ALA A 179 -0.03 4.41 -7.43
CA ALA A 179 -0.36 5.57 -6.64
C ALA A 179 -1.71 6.23 -6.98
N PRO A 180 -2.22 6.23 -8.24
CA PRO A 180 -3.59 6.65 -8.53
C PRO A 180 -4.66 5.89 -7.75
N PHE A 181 -4.38 4.67 -7.31
CA PHE A 181 -5.30 3.79 -6.60
C PHE A 181 -5.11 3.85 -5.07
N PHE A 182 -3.98 4.36 -4.58
CA PHE A 182 -3.68 4.44 -3.15
C PHE A 182 -4.53 5.51 -2.48
N LYS A 183 -5.51 5.08 -1.66
CA LYS A 183 -6.41 5.95 -0.91
C LYS A 183 -6.64 5.56 0.54
N SER A 184 -6.54 4.26 0.84
CA SER A 184 -6.79 3.69 2.17
C SER A 184 -5.69 2.71 2.54
N ARG A 185 -5.99 1.45 2.82
CA ARG A 185 -4.97 0.43 3.07
C ARG A 185 -4.19 0.13 1.78
N CYS A 186 -2.89 0.36 1.84
CA CYS A 186 -1.97 0.19 0.73
C CYS A 186 -0.90 -0.81 1.11
N ILE A 187 -0.64 -1.79 0.24
CA ILE A 187 0.36 -2.83 0.43
C ILE A 187 1.18 -2.93 -0.85
N VAL A 188 2.51 -2.94 -0.74
CA VAL A 188 3.42 -3.00 -1.88
C VAL A 188 4.39 -4.15 -1.70
N TYR A 189 4.37 -5.04 -2.67
CA TYR A 189 5.33 -6.12 -2.84
C TYR A 189 6.23 -5.83 -4.05
N TYR A 190 7.54 -5.98 -3.85
CA TYR A 190 8.52 -6.01 -4.94
C TYR A 190 9.10 -7.41 -5.01
N ASN A 191 8.99 -8.10 -6.15
CA ASN A 191 9.51 -9.45 -6.32
C ASN A 191 9.01 -10.46 -5.25
N ASN A 192 7.76 -10.28 -4.80
CA ASN A 192 7.10 -10.99 -3.69
C ASN A 192 7.60 -10.64 -2.27
N GLU A 193 8.56 -9.73 -2.12
CA GLU A 193 8.98 -9.24 -0.82
C GLU A 193 8.13 -8.02 -0.43
N LEU A 194 7.65 -8.02 0.82
CA LEU A 194 6.87 -6.90 1.34
C LEU A 194 7.80 -5.69 1.53
N CYS A 195 7.56 -4.62 0.78
CA CYS A 195 8.31 -3.38 0.91
C CYS A 195 7.63 -2.42 1.88
N TYR A 196 6.35 -2.13 1.63
CA TYR A 196 5.61 -1.10 2.35
C TYR A 196 4.19 -1.58 2.64
N THR A 197 3.68 -1.24 3.81
CA THR A 197 2.29 -1.50 4.18
C THR A 197 1.82 -0.44 5.16
N THR A 198 0.69 0.20 4.88
CA THR A 198 0.08 1.17 5.79
C THR A 198 -1.35 1.49 5.37
N ASP A 199 -2.09 2.17 6.24
CA ASP A 199 -3.39 2.76 5.92
C ASP A 199 -3.22 4.28 5.81
N ILE A 200 -3.14 4.79 4.58
CA ILE A 200 -2.88 6.22 4.33
C ILE A 200 -4.14 7.09 4.51
N SER A 201 -5.31 6.48 4.70
CA SER A 201 -6.54 7.23 5.05
C SER A 201 -6.49 7.77 6.49
N LYS A 202 -5.59 7.23 7.32
CA LYS A 202 -5.37 7.65 8.70
C LYS A 202 -4.06 8.41 8.80
N ASP A 203 -4.05 9.49 9.57
CA ASP A 203 -2.82 10.19 9.88
C ASP A 203 -1.95 9.36 10.85
N PHE A 204 -0.63 9.45 10.66
CA PHE A 204 0.33 8.79 11.54
C PHE A 204 0.34 9.44 12.94
N ASP A 205 0.31 8.63 13.99
CA ASP A 205 0.39 9.12 15.37
C ASP A 205 1.86 9.33 15.80
N TYR A 206 2.39 10.50 15.47
CA TYR A 206 3.74 10.92 15.83
C TYR A 206 4.01 10.94 17.34
N ASN A 207 2.98 11.01 18.20
CA ASN A 207 3.17 11.07 19.65
C ASN A 207 3.42 9.70 20.27
N LYS A 208 3.03 8.61 19.59
CA LYS A 208 3.21 7.25 20.07
C LYS A 208 4.67 6.77 20.01
N MET A 209 5.48 7.36 19.14
CA MET A 209 6.90 6.99 18.98
C MET A 209 7.73 7.46 20.17
N ASN A 210 8.54 6.56 20.73
CA ASN A 210 9.49 6.80 21.82
C ASN A 210 10.73 5.92 21.65
N SER A 211 11.71 6.02 22.55
CA SER A 211 12.95 5.23 22.47
C SER A 211 12.73 3.71 22.42
N ASP A 212 11.69 3.20 23.08
CA ASP A 212 11.47 1.77 23.26
C ASP A 212 10.85 1.10 22.04
N ASN A 213 10.05 1.85 21.27
CA ASN A 213 9.37 1.35 20.07
C ASN A 213 9.91 1.96 18.76
N PHE A 214 11.00 2.73 18.85
CA PHE A 214 11.55 3.52 17.74
C PHE A 214 11.68 2.74 16.43
N GLU A 215 12.33 1.57 16.47
CA GLU A 215 12.60 0.78 15.25
C GLU A 215 11.31 0.38 14.53
N VAL A 216 10.30 -0.06 15.29
CA VAL A 216 9.02 -0.53 14.75
C VAL A 216 8.21 0.63 14.19
N GLU A 217 8.05 1.70 14.98
CA GLU A 217 7.28 2.88 14.57
C GLU A 217 7.96 3.62 13.42
N MET A 218 9.30 3.59 13.33
CA MET A 218 10.04 4.22 12.23
C MET A 218 9.81 3.48 10.91
N LYS A 219 9.81 2.14 10.91
CA LYS A 219 9.45 1.35 9.72
C LYS A 219 8.02 1.62 9.25
N GLN A 220 7.09 1.80 10.18
CA GLN A 220 5.70 2.18 9.88
C GLN A 220 5.62 3.59 9.31
N LEU A 221 6.34 4.56 9.89
CA LEU A 221 6.41 5.93 9.41
C LEU A 221 7.00 6.00 8.00
N ILE A 222 8.10 5.27 7.73
CA ILE A 222 8.69 5.17 6.39
C ILE A 222 7.65 4.65 5.40
N SER A 223 6.93 3.58 5.73
CA SER A 223 5.88 3.04 4.84
C SER A 223 4.78 4.06 4.58
N TYR A 224 4.34 4.76 5.62
CA TYR A 224 3.32 5.80 5.52
C TYR A 224 3.78 6.98 4.65
N ILE A 225 5.00 7.51 4.84
CA ILE A 225 5.53 8.60 4.01
C ILE A 225 5.72 8.14 2.56
N LYS A 226 6.34 6.97 2.36
CA LYS A 226 6.56 6.41 1.01
C LYS A 226 5.25 6.27 0.26
N LEU A 227 4.21 5.71 0.87
CA LEU A 227 2.94 5.44 0.18
C LEU A 227 2.04 6.67 0.04
N LYS A 228 1.99 7.57 1.04
CA LYS A 228 1.12 8.76 1.01
C LYS A 228 1.64 9.84 0.05
N PHE A 229 2.95 9.91 -0.17
CA PHE A 229 3.58 10.99 -0.94
C PHE A 229 4.19 10.54 -2.28
N ILE A 230 4.09 9.26 -2.65
CA ILE A 230 4.67 8.68 -3.89
C ILE A 230 4.34 9.45 -5.18
N ASN A 231 3.21 10.17 -5.23
CA ASN A 231 2.77 10.95 -6.39
C ASN A 231 2.45 12.42 -6.08
N LYS A 232 2.70 12.91 -4.87
CA LYS A 232 2.28 14.26 -4.49
C LYS A 232 3.24 15.32 -5.06
N PHE A 233 2.66 16.43 -5.53
CA PHE A 233 3.43 17.60 -5.93
C PHE A 233 3.97 18.34 -4.70
N LYS A 234 5.26 18.73 -4.75
CA LYS A 234 6.02 19.44 -3.70
C LYS A 234 5.40 20.75 -3.19
N ARG A 235 4.35 21.26 -3.85
CA ARG A 235 3.69 22.55 -3.53
C ARG A 235 2.35 22.41 -2.83
N ASP A 236 1.93 21.19 -2.50
CA ASP A 236 0.72 20.95 -1.72
C ASP A 236 0.90 21.46 -0.27
N ALA A 237 -0.10 22.12 0.29
CA ALA A 237 -0.07 22.57 1.69
C ALA A 237 0.05 21.37 2.65
N ASP A 238 -0.43 20.19 2.24
CA ASP A 238 -0.27 18.94 2.98
C ASP A 238 1.20 18.52 3.11
N VAL A 239 2.01 18.76 2.08
CA VAL A 239 3.44 18.40 2.06
C VAL A 239 4.20 19.19 3.11
N TRP A 240 3.99 20.50 3.17
CA TRP A 240 4.66 21.36 4.17
C TRP A 240 4.28 20.99 5.60
N ARG A 241 3.00 20.69 5.84
CA ARG A 241 2.54 20.24 7.16
C ARG A 241 3.19 18.92 7.57
N GLU A 242 3.39 18.00 6.63
CA GLU A 242 4.03 16.73 6.96
C GLU A 242 5.53 16.89 7.24
N ILE A 243 6.23 17.74 6.48
CA ILE A 243 7.64 18.08 6.76
C ILE A 243 7.78 18.69 8.16
N GLU A 244 6.89 19.61 8.54
CA GLU A 244 6.89 20.20 9.89
C GLU A 244 6.68 19.13 10.99
N LYS A 245 5.77 18.17 10.78
CA LYS A 245 5.59 17.04 11.72
C LYS A 245 6.86 16.20 11.85
N LEU A 246 7.55 15.92 10.74
CA LEU A 246 8.81 15.17 10.72
C LEU A 246 9.93 15.93 11.46
N ASP A 247 10.05 17.24 11.26
CA ASP A 247 11.02 18.08 11.98
C ASP A 247 10.72 18.14 13.48
N ASN A 248 9.44 18.26 13.86
CA ASN A 248 9.01 18.22 15.24
C ASN A 248 9.30 16.86 15.89
N LEU A 249 9.09 15.75 15.18
CA LEU A 249 9.46 14.42 15.62
C LEU A 249 10.97 14.31 15.86
N ARG A 250 11.79 14.77 14.91
CA ARG A 250 13.26 14.77 15.05
C ARG A 250 13.68 15.48 16.33
N ASN A 251 13.22 16.71 16.52
CA ASN A 251 13.59 17.52 17.67
C ASN A 251 13.13 16.88 18.99
N ARG A 252 11.91 16.32 19.02
CA ARG A 252 11.39 15.63 20.20
C ARG A 252 12.20 14.38 20.54
N MET A 253 12.46 13.52 19.56
CA MET A 253 13.20 12.27 19.77
C MET A 253 14.65 12.51 20.20
N VAL A 254 15.34 13.47 19.57
CA VAL A 254 16.72 13.84 19.96
C VAL A 254 16.76 14.37 21.39
N ARG A 255 15.76 15.17 21.78
CA ARG A 255 15.61 15.67 23.15
C ARG A 255 15.35 14.55 24.14
N GLU A 256 14.36 13.69 23.87
CA GLU A 256 14.00 12.53 24.70
C GLU A 256 15.20 11.62 24.92
N LEU A 257 15.92 11.26 23.85
CA LEU A 257 17.13 10.44 23.94
C LEU A 257 18.22 11.15 24.74
N SER A 258 18.34 12.48 24.67
CA SER A 258 19.31 13.24 25.46
C SER A 258 18.95 13.30 26.94
N ASP A 259 17.68 13.46 27.27
CA ASP A 259 17.18 13.51 28.63
C ASP A 259 17.26 12.14 29.31
N ASN A 260 17.04 11.05 28.55
CA ASN A 260 17.13 9.67 29.01
C ASN A 260 18.56 9.11 29.01
N THR A 261 19.53 9.79 28.38
CA THR A 261 20.94 9.35 28.40
C THR A 261 21.50 9.56 29.82
N PRO A 262 21.99 8.51 30.51
CA PRO A 262 22.58 8.67 31.83
C PRO A 262 23.74 9.67 31.80
N LYS A 263 23.69 10.68 32.69
CA LYS A 263 24.81 11.61 32.87
C LYS A 263 25.94 10.89 33.60
N PHE A 264 27.18 11.07 33.14
CA PHE A 264 28.33 10.52 33.83
C PHE A 264 28.33 11.00 35.29
N PRO A 265 28.46 10.11 36.28
CA PRO A 265 28.55 10.54 37.66
C PRO A 265 29.79 11.41 37.81
N TYR A 266 29.64 12.66 38.27
CA TYR A 266 30.80 13.49 38.59
C TYR A 266 31.43 12.97 39.88
N PHE A 267 32.27 11.93 39.76
CA PHE A 267 32.91 11.25 40.89
C PHE A 267 33.78 12.19 41.74
N ASP A 268 34.28 13.28 41.17
CA ASP A 268 35.11 14.28 41.85
C ASP A 268 34.34 15.17 42.83
N ARG A 269 33.01 15.19 42.76
CA ARG A 269 32.14 15.99 43.64
C ARG A 269 31.50 15.17 44.76
N MET A 270 31.83 13.88 44.88
CA MET A 270 31.29 12.96 45.89
C MET A 270 32.22 12.82 47.09
N GLU A 271 31.67 12.55 48.28
CA GLU A 271 32.49 12.19 49.42
C GLU A 271 33.25 10.88 49.18
N GLU A 272 34.46 10.77 49.76
CA GLU A 272 35.39 9.68 49.46
C GLU A 272 34.82 8.27 49.73
N ARG A 273 33.95 8.15 50.74
CA ARG A 273 33.27 6.88 51.08
C ARG A 273 32.23 6.49 50.03
N GLU A 274 31.41 7.44 49.59
CA GLU A 274 30.38 7.23 48.57
C GLU A 274 31.02 6.91 47.22
N ARG A 275 32.06 7.65 46.84
CA ARG A 275 32.85 7.40 45.63
C ARG A 275 33.42 5.98 45.60
N ARG A 276 33.99 5.49 46.71
CA ARG A 276 34.53 4.12 46.80
C ARG A 276 33.46 3.04 46.66
N ILE A 277 32.27 3.25 47.20
CA ILE A 277 31.15 2.30 47.07
C ILE A 277 30.68 2.30 45.61
N LEU A 278 30.44 3.48 45.04
CA LEU A 278 29.94 3.60 43.67
C LEU A 278 30.93 3.05 42.65
N MET A 279 32.23 3.33 42.75
CA MET A 279 33.24 2.77 41.84
C MET A 279 33.32 1.23 41.88
N ARG A 280 32.92 0.59 42.98
CA ARG A 280 32.88 -0.88 43.09
C ARG A 280 31.62 -1.51 42.50
N THR A 281 30.52 -0.74 42.45
CA THR A 281 29.21 -1.22 41.99
C THR A 281 28.81 -0.68 40.62
N PHE A 282 29.52 0.33 40.11
CA PHE A 282 29.25 0.96 38.84
C PHE A 282 29.74 0.08 37.70
N ASP A 283 28.81 -0.28 36.84
CA ASP A 283 29.07 -1.07 35.64
C ASP A 283 29.38 -0.12 34.48
N MET A 284 30.68 0.06 34.22
CA MET A 284 31.17 0.96 33.17
C MET A 284 30.76 0.45 31.78
N ASP A 285 30.81 -0.86 31.55
CA ASP A 285 30.45 -1.47 30.27
C ASP A 285 28.97 -1.22 29.95
N LYS A 286 28.09 -1.41 30.95
CA LYS A 286 26.66 -1.12 30.80
C LYS A 286 26.40 0.36 30.55
N PHE A 287 27.11 1.25 31.24
CA PHE A 287 26.98 2.69 31.05
C PHE A 287 27.43 3.13 29.65
N GLU A 288 28.60 2.67 29.19
CA GLU A 288 29.10 2.93 27.83
C GLU A 288 28.14 2.38 26.77
N SER A 289 27.59 1.19 26.99
CA SER A 289 26.59 0.57 26.12
C SER A 289 25.33 1.44 25.97
N TYR A 290 24.80 1.99 27.07
CA TYR A 290 23.64 2.89 27.01
C TYR A 290 23.93 4.18 26.24
N ILE A 291 25.11 4.79 26.46
CA ILE A 291 25.52 6.00 25.72
C ILE A 291 25.63 5.68 24.23
N ALA A 292 26.29 4.57 23.88
CA ALA A 292 26.46 4.16 22.49
C ALA A 292 25.10 3.94 21.81
N MET A 293 24.17 3.24 22.46
CA MET A 293 22.81 3.04 21.92
C MET A 293 22.07 4.36 21.71
N ALA A 294 22.10 5.27 22.69
CA ALA A 294 21.44 6.57 22.57
C ALA A 294 22.05 7.41 21.44
N TYR A 295 23.37 7.32 21.23
CA TYR A 295 24.05 8.01 20.13
C TYR A 295 23.66 7.45 18.76
N VAL A 296 23.62 6.11 18.62
CA VAL A 296 23.17 5.44 17.40
C VAL A 296 21.74 5.82 17.07
N MET A 297 20.82 5.73 18.05
CA MET A 297 19.42 6.10 17.85
C MET A 297 19.24 7.56 17.43
N LYS A 298 20.00 8.50 18.00
CA LYS A 298 19.94 9.91 17.57
C LYS A 298 20.37 10.08 16.11
N THR A 299 21.45 9.39 15.73
CA THR A 299 21.97 9.40 14.35
C THR A 299 20.93 8.82 13.38
N ASP A 300 20.27 7.73 13.77
CA ASP A 300 19.21 7.09 12.99
C ASP A 300 17.98 8.01 12.85
N VAL A 301 17.55 8.67 13.92
CA VAL A 301 16.46 9.67 13.88
C VAL A 301 16.77 10.76 12.86
N GLU A 302 17.97 11.34 12.92
CA GLU A 302 18.37 12.41 12.01
C GLU A 302 18.39 11.94 10.55
N LYS A 303 19.01 10.77 10.32
CA LYS A 303 19.11 10.18 8.98
C LYS A 303 17.75 9.86 8.39
N TYR A 304 16.91 9.11 9.10
CA TYR A 304 15.61 8.67 8.56
C TYR A 304 14.67 9.85 8.32
N VAL A 305 14.67 10.85 9.21
CA VAL A 305 13.86 12.06 9.00
C VAL A 305 14.36 12.83 7.78
N ALA A 306 15.67 13.00 7.60
CA ALA A 306 16.23 13.64 6.42
C ALA A 306 15.86 12.88 5.13
N ASP A 307 16.04 11.57 5.10
CA ASP A 307 15.69 10.72 3.95
C ASP A 307 14.19 10.82 3.59
N MET A 308 13.31 10.92 4.59
CA MET A 308 11.86 11.10 4.37
C MET A 308 11.52 12.49 3.86
N VAL A 309 12.14 13.54 4.39
CA VAL A 309 11.95 14.92 3.89
C VAL A 309 12.45 15.03 2.45
N ASP A 310 13.62 14.45 2.15
CA ASP A 310 14.19 14.42 0.80
C ASP A 310 13.30 13.66 -0.16
N TYR A 311 12.72 12.53 0.27
CA TYR A 311 11.76 11.78 -0.53
C TYR A 311 10.50 12.61 -0.87
N ILE A 312 9.91 13.28 0.12
CA ILE A 312 8.74 14.16 -0.10
C ILE A 312 9.10 15.33 -1.04
N ASN A 313 10.35 15.80 -0.96
CA ASN A 313 10.88 16.86 -1.80
C ASN A 313 11.45 16.38 -3.14
N SER A 314 11.41 15.09 -3.47
CA SER A 314 11.95 14.53 -4.73
C SER A 314 10.96 14.58 -5.88
#